data_AF-A0A2D5QBM0-F1
#
_entry.id   AF-A0A2D5QBM0-F1
#
_cell.length_a   1.000
_cell.length_b   1.000
_cell.length_c   1.000
_cell.angle_alpha   90.00
_cell.angle_beta   90.00
_cell.angle_gamma   90.00
#
_symmetry.space_group_name_H-M   'P 1'
#
loop_
_entity.id
_entity.type
_entity.pdbx_description
1 polymer ?
#
loop_
_entity_poly.entity_id
_entity_poly.type
_entity_poly.pdbx_seq_one_letter_code
_entity_poly.pdbx_strand_id
1 'polypeptide(L)' 'MENITTKVEIADHTGHTTALLTQRETIDLVSDNERWVFAGGQMIEPEELAEADWSTVGTVRVMPRIVFG' A
#
# COMPACT_ATOMS: atom_id res chain seq x y z
N MET A 1 -15.16 -10.07 -12.70
CA MET A 1 -13.84 -9.46 -12.52
C MET A 1 -13.15 -10.28 -11.44
N GLU A 2 -12.06 -10.95 -11.76
CA GLU A 2 -11.21 -11.55 -10.72
C GLU A 2 -10.67 -10.39 -9.87
N ASN A 3 -10.82 -10.49 -8.55
CA ASN A 3 -10.24 -9.51 -7.64
C ASN A 3 -8.74 -9.80 -7.56
N ILE A 4 -7.95 -9.12 -8.39
CA ILE A 4 -6.48 -9.20 -8.34
C ILE A 4 -6.04 -8.80 -6.93
N THR A 5 -5.26 -9.68 -6.30
CA THR A 5 -4.64 -9.40 -5.01
C THR A 5 -3.14 -9.24 -5.20
N THR A 6 -2.57 -8.32 -4.43
CA THR A 6 -1.14 -8.05 -4.41
C THR A 6 -0.62 -8.16 -2.99
N LYS A 7 0.66 -8.51 -2.87
CA LYS A 7 1.35 -8.50 -1.59
C LYS A 7 1.47 -7.07 -1.08
N VAL A 8 0.88 -6.79 0.07
CA VAL A 8 0.98 -5.54 0.80
C VAL A 8 1.78 -5.77 2.08
N GLU A 9 2.85 -5.01 2.25
CA GLU A 9 3.68 -5.01 3.45
C GLU A 9 3.38 -3.75 4.27
N ILE A 10 2.84 -3.94 5.47
CA ILE A 10 2.39 -2.88 6.36
C ILE A 10 3.41 -2.78 7.50
N ALA A 11 4.15 -1.68 7.57
CA ALA A 11 5.09 -1.49 8.67
C ALA A 11 4.35 -1.33 10.00
N ASP A 12 4.84 -2.06 11.00
CA ASP A 12 4.34 -2.06 12.37
C ASP A 12 5.48 -2.34 13.35
N HIS A 13 5.16 -2.50 14.63
CA HIS A 13 6.12 -2.71 15.71
C HIS A 13 6.91 -4.04 15.61
N THR A 14 6.51 -4.97 14.74
CA THR A 14 7.22 -6.22 14.46
C THR A 14 8.19 -6.11 13.29
N GLY A 15 8.24 -4.94 12.64
CA GLY A 15 8.97 -4.68 11.40
C GLY A 15 8.00 -4.48 10.25
N HIS A 16 7.25 -5.53 9.88
CA HIS A 16 6.09 -5.42 9.01
C HIS A 16 5.19 -6.67 9.07
N THR A 17 3.90 -6.47 8.91
CA THR A 17 2.93 -7.52 8.59
C THR A 17 2.77 -7.61 7.07
N THR A 18 2.61 -8.82 6.53
CA THR A 18 2.30 -9.05 5.12
C THR A 18 0.86 -9.53 4.96
N ALA A 19 0.13 -8.93 4.02
CA ALA A 19 -1.22 -9.34 3.64
C ALA A 19 -1.35 -9.44 2.11
N LEU A 20 -2.26 -10.29 1.64
CA LEU A 20 -2.72 -10.28 0.25
C LEU A 20 -4.00 -9.48 0.20
N LEU A 21 -3.94 -8.30 -0.40
CA LEU A 21 -5.06 -7.37 -0.45
C LEU A 21 -5.43 -7.04 -1.89
N THR A 22 -6.72 -6.80 -2.09
CA THR A 22 -7.23 -6.18 -3.31
C THR A 22 -6.86 -4.71 -3.38
N GLN A 23 -7.03 -4.11 -4.56
CA GLN A 23 -6.93 -2.66 -4.74
C GLN A 23 -7.79 -1.91 -3.73
N ARG A 24 -9.08 -2.24 -3.67
CA ARG A 24 -10.03 -1.56 -2.77
C ARG A 24 -9.61 -1.63 -1.31
N GLU A 25 -9.26 -2.81 -0.81
CA GLU A 25 -8.81 -2.98 0.58
C GLU A 25 -7.54 -2.20 0.89
N THR A 26 -6.64 -2.06 -0.08
CA THR A 26 -5.42 -1.28 0.10
C THR A 26 -5.69 0.21 0.10
N ILE A 27 -6.58 0.69 -0.78
CA ILE A 27 -7.02 2.09 -0.80
C ILE A 27 -7.73 2.45 0.51
N ASP A 28 -8.63 1.60 0.99
CA ASP A 28 -9.30 1.78 2.28
C ASP A 28 -8.26 1.89 3.43
N LEU A 29 -7.25 1.02 3.44
CA LEU A 29 -6.17 1.02 4.45
C LEU A 29 -5.36 2.33 4.49
N VAL A 30 -5.05 2.91 3.34
CA VAL A 30 -4.18 4.10 3.22
C VAL A 30 -4.95 5.41 3.28
N SER A 31 -6.27 5.39 3.03
CA SER A 31 -7.12 6.60 3.08
C SER A 31 -7.47 6.98 4.53
N ASP A 32 -7.61 5.98 5.41
CA ASP A 32 -7.99 6.19 6.81
C ASP A 32 -6.86 6.75 7.68
N ASN A 33 -5.62 6.77 7.18
CA ASN A 33 -4.46 7.08 7.98
C ASN A 33 -3.45 7.82 7.11
N GLU A 34 -2.88 8.93 7.59
CA GLU A 34 -1.76 9.59 6.92
C GLU A 34 -0.56 8.63 6.86
N ARG A 35 -0.45 7.86 5.78
CA ARG A 35 0.55 6.80 5.56
C ARG A 35 1.30 7.09 4.27
N TRP A 36 2.58 6.71 4.25
CA TRP A 36 3.35 6.74 3.01
C TRP A 36 3.18 5.42 2.28
N VAL A 37 2.88 5.51 0.99
CA VAL A 37 2.67 4.35 0.13
C VAL A 37 3.82 4.26 -0.86
N PHE A 38 4.34 3.05 -1.01
CA PHE A 38 5.37 2.75 -2.01
C PHE A 38 4.88 1.63 -2.92
N ALA A 39 4.98 1.81 -4.22
CA ALA A 39 4.77 0.78 -5.23
C ALA A 39 5.97 0.77 -6.19
N GLY A 40 6.47 -0.42 -6.53
CA GLY A 40 7.66 -0.53 -7.38
C GLY A 40 8.92 0.16 -6.82
N GLY A 41 8.97 0.41 -5.50
CA GLY A 41 10.07 1.14 -4.85
C GLY A 41 9.99 2.66 -4.93
N GLN A 42 8.93 3.22 -5.53
CA GLN A 42 8.68 4.66 -5.56
C GLN A 42 7.55 5.03 -4.60
N MET A 43 7.67 6.18 -3.93
CA MET A 43 6.57 6.75 -3.17
C MET A 43 5.52 7.27 -4.14
N ILE A 44 4.26 6.93 -3.91
CA ILE A 44 3.12 7.37 -4.72
C ILE A 44 2.01 7.87 -3.81
N GLU A 45 1.17 8.76 -4.33
CA GLU A 45 -0.03 9.19 -3.60
C GLU A 45 -1.14 8.12 -3.66
N PRO A 46 -2.05 8.08 -2.67
CA PRO A 46 -3.19 7.15 -2.69
C PRO A 46 -4.04 7.25 -3.96
N GLU A 47 -4.19 8.45 -4.51
CA GLU A 47 -4.92 8.69 -5.77
C GLU A 47 -4.21 8.04 -6.97
N GLU A 48 -2.88 8.09 -7.01
CA GLU A 48 -2.09 7.41 -8.04
C GLU A 48 -2.13 5.89 -7.88
N LEU A 49 -2.16 5.37 -6.65
CA LEU A 49 -2.32 3.94 -6.37
C LEU A 49 -3.70 3.42 -6.84
N ALA A 50 -4.74 4.26 -6.76
CA ALA A 50 -6.09 3.92 -7.21
C ALA A 50 -6.19 3.79 -8.75
N GLU A 51 -5.29 4.44 -9.48
CA GLU A 51 -5.22 4.37 -10.95
C GLU A 51 -4.11 3.41 -11.46
N ALA A 52 -3.33 2.83 -10.56
CA ALA A 52 -2.24 1.92 -10.91
C ALA A 52 -2.75 0.61 -11.53
N ASP A 53 -1.93 -0.03 -12.36
CA ASP A 53 -2.21 -1.36 -12.88
C ASP A 53 -1.81 -2.44 -11.85
N TRP A 54 -2.81 -3.01 -11.19
CA TRP A 54 -2.62 -4.03 -10.15
C TRP A 54 -2.09 -5.37 -10.67
N SER A 55 -2.11 -5.59 -11.99
CA SER A 55 -1.47 -6.77 -12.59
C SER A 55 0.06 -6.63 -12.66
N THR A 56 0.59 -5.40 -12.57
CA THR A 56 2.02 -5.10 -12.71
C THR A 56 2.61 -4.28 -11.56
N VAL A 57 1.80 -3.78 -10.62
CA VAL A 57 2.21 -2.94 -9.48
C VAL A 57 3.26 -3.58 -8.55
N GLY A 58 3.36 -4.92 -8.56
CA GLY A 58 4.32 -5.65 -7.75
C GLY A 58 3.94 -5.65 -6.27
N THR A 59 4.91 -5.39 -5.38
CA THR A 59 4.65 -5.30 -3.94
C THR A 59 4.33 -3.86 -3.55
N VAL A 60 3.25 -3.67 -2.81
CA VAL A 60 2.91 -2.37 -2.19
C VAL A 60 3.45 -2.35 -0.76
N ARG A 61 4.10 -1.26 -0.36
CA ARG A 61 4.54 -1.02 1.01
C ARG A 61 3.79 0.15 1.60
N VAL A 62 3.25 -0.05 2.80
CA VAL A 62 2.49 0.96 3.54
C VAL A 62 3.25 1.26 4.83
N MET A 63 3.82 2.46 4.91
CA MET A 63 4.58 2.91 6.06
C MET A 63 3.74 3.89 6.90
N PRO A 64 3.83 3.86 8.23
CA PRO A 64 3.31 4.95 9.05
C PRO A 64 4.03 6.25 8.67
N ARG A 65 3.34 7.38 8.72
CA ARG A 65 3.99 8.68 8.54
C ARG A 65 5.01 8.88 9.66
N ILE A 66 6.28 8.97 9.29
CA ILE A 66 7.37 9.22 10.23
C ILE A 66 7.50 10.75 10.34
N VAL A 67 6.92 11.32 11.40
CA VAL A 67 7.19 12.70 11.77
C VAL A 67 8.46 12.68 12.62
N PHE A 68 9.60 12.98 12.01
CA PHE A 68 10.83 13.24 12.75
C PHE A 68 10.68 14.62 13.40
N GLY A 69 10.80 14.68 14.73
CA GLY A 69 10.69 15.90 15.54
C GLY A 69 11.97 16.71 15.60
#